data_AF-A0AAE3C553-F1
#
_entry.id   AF-A0AAE3C553-F1
#
_cell.length_a   1.000
_cell.length_b   1.000
_cell.length_c   1.000
_cell.angle_alpha   90.00
_cell.angle_beta   90.00
_cell.angle_gamma   90.00
#
_symmetry.space_group_name_H-M   'P 1'
#
loop_
_entity.id
_entity.type
_entity.pdbx_description
1 polymer ?
#
loop_
_entity_poly.entity_id
_entity_poly.type
_entity_poly.pdbx_seq_one_letter_code
_entity_poly.pdbx_strand_id
1 'polypeptide(L)' 'MFRLYERRICLLRDKMNEFDALLMASSMNIGYFTGFFPGFQSLLFVPRDDEVVLFLSRADASLAE' A
#
# COMPACT_ATOMS: atom_id res chain seq x y z
N MET A 1 -5.61 2.32 16.21
CA MET A 1 -5.72 1.17 15.28
C MET A 1 -4.65 1.18 14.17
N PHE A 2 -3.77 2.19 14.07
CA PHE A 2 -2.85 2.38 12.93
C PHE A 2 -1.50 1.60 12.99
N ARG A 3 -1.11 1.06 14.15
CA ARG A 3 0.26 0.53 14.36
C ARG A 3 0.63 -0.73 13.55
N LEU A 4 -0.32 -1.54 13.11
CA LEU A 4 -0.03 -2.80 12.41
C LEU A 4 0.44 -2.57 10.97
N TYR A 5 -0.30 -1.76 10.22
CA TYR A 5 -0.06 -1.51 8.80
C TYR A 5 1.21 -0.68 8.60
N GLU A 6 1.42 0.34 9.43
CA GLU A 6 2.65 1.11 9.49
C GLU A 6 3.87 0.21 9.72
N ARG A 7 3.80 -0.71 10.70
CA ARG A 7 4.87 -1.68 10.95
C ARG A 7 5.15 -2.59 9.76
N ARG A 8 4.11 -3.01 9.01
CA ARG A 8 4.27 -3.83 7.80
C ARG A 8 5.02 -3.08 6.70
N ILE A 9 4.72 -1.79 6.51
CA ILE A 9 5.43 -0.94 5.56
C ILE A 9 6.89 -0.76 5.97
N CYS A 10 7.19 -0.51 7.26
CA CYS A 10 8.57 -0.41 7.74
C CYS A 10 9.37 -1.70 7.45
N LEU A 11 8.80 -2.86 7.79
CA LEU A 11 9.45 -4.14 7.53
C LEU A 11 9.64 -4.40 6.02
N LEU A 12 8.71 -3.94 5.18
CA LEU A 12 8.86 -4.03 3.73
C LEU A 12 10.04 -3.18 3.25
N ARG A 13 10.15 -1.93 3.74
CA ARG A 13 11.26 -1.00 3.42
C ARG A 13 12.62 -1.56 3.83
N ASP A 14 12.70 -2.18 5.01
CA ASP A 14 13.93 -2.84 5.49
C ASP A 14 14.39 -3.99 4.57
N LYS A 15 13.48 -4.53 3.75
CA LYS A 15 13.75 -5.62 2.80
C LYS A 15 13.90 -5.16 1.36
N MET A 16 13.73 -3.87 1.08
CA MET A 16 13.82 -3.33 -0.28
C MET A 16 15.27 -3.27 -0.81
N ASN A 17 16.30 -3.52 0.02
CA ASN A 17 17.71 -3.56 -0.39
C ASN A 17 18.08 -2.39 -1.32
N GLU A 18 18.39 -2.66 -2.59
CA GLU A 18 18.78 -1.67 -3.62
C GLU A 18 17.59 -1.05 -4.37
N PHE A 19 16.35 -1.53 -4.16
CA PHE A 19 15.16 -0.98 -4.82
C PHE A 19 14.63 0.28 -4.15
N ASP A 20 14.53 1.37 -4.89
CA ASP A 20 14.07 2.67 -4.35
C ASP A 20 12.55 2.72 -4.11
N ALA A 21 11.79 1.85 -4.77
CA ALA A 21 10.35 1.74 -4.61
C ALA A 21 9.83 0.35 -4.95
N LEU A 22 8.65 0.03 -4.41
CA LEU A 22 7.84 -1.12 -4.80
C LEU A 22 6.49 -0.69 -5.33
N LEU A 23 6.02 -1.41 -6.35
CA LEU A 23 4.72 -1.21 -6.96
C LEU A 23 3.88 -2.48 -6.83
N MET A 24 2.71 -2.38 -6.22
CA MET A 24 1.84 -3.52 -5.95
C MET A 24 0.45 -3.31 -6.57
N ALA A 25 0.03 -4.25 -7.41
CA ALA A 25 -1.29 -4.23 -8.07
C ALA A 25 -2.26 -5.31 -7.54
N SER A 26 -1.78 -6.29 -6.79
CA SER A 26 -2.62 -7.33 -6.20
C SER A 26 -3.45 -6.74 -5.05
N SER A 27 -4.78 -6.87 -5.13
CA SER A 27 -5.71 -6.43 -4.09
C SER A 27 -5.40 -7.05 -2.72
N MET A 28 -4.91 -8.30 -2.69
CA MET A 28 -4.50 -8.98 -1.46
C MET A 28 -3.27 -8.34 -0.83
N ASN A 29 -2.28 -7.95 -1.63
CA ASN A 29 -1.10 -7.26 -1.12
C ASN A 29 -1.46 -5.86 -0.63
N ILE A 30 -2.30 -5.15 -1.39
CA ILE A 30 -2.80 -3.83 -1.00
C ILE A 30 -3.53 -3.92 0.35
N GLY A 31 -4.46 -4.86 0.53
CA GLY A 31 -5.18 -5.05 1.78
C GLY A 31 -4.29 -5.51 2.94
N TYR A 32 -3.25 -6.31 2.65
CA TYR A 32 -2.26 -6.66 3.67
C TYR A 32 -1.51 -5.43 4.20
N PHE A 33 -1.12 -4.50 3.33
CA PHE A 33 -0.32 -3.33 3.72
C PHE A 33 -1.14 -2.11 4.16
N THR A 34 -2.41 -2.01 3.74
CA THR A 34 -3.25 -0.83 4.01
C THR A 34 -4.49 -1.12 4.86
N GLY A 35 -4.89 -2.39 4.97
CA GLY A 35 -6.17 -2.78 5.58
C GLY A 35 -7.39 -2.59 4.67
N PHE A 36 -7.21 -1.96 3.52
CA PHE A 36 -8.25 -1.72 2.53
C PHE A 36 -8.13 -2.70 1.36
N PHE A 37 -9.22 -3.39 1.03
CA PHE A 37 -9.26 -4.37 -0.07
C PHE A 37 -10.01 -3.77 -1.25
N PRO A 38 -9.30 -3.22 -2.27
CA PRO A 38 -9.96 -2.61 -3.41
C PRO A 38 -10.76 -3.63 -4.22
N GLY A 39 -11.95 -3.23 -4.66
CA GLY A 39 -12.81 -4.02 -5.54
C GLY A 39 -12.43 -3.89 -7.02
N PHE A 40 -11.71 -2.82 -7.38
CA PHE A 40 -11.26 -2.54 -8.75
C PHE A 40 -9.74 -2.50 -8.87
N GLN A 41 -9.25 -2.42 -10.11
CA GLN A 41 -7.83 -2.29 -10.39
C GLN A 41 -7.25 -1.07 -9.66
N SER A 42 -6.24 -1.33 -8.83
CA SER A 42 -5.64 -0.35 -7.92
C SER A 42 -4.14 -0.58 -7.85
N LEU A 43 -3.42 0.43 -7.36
CA LEU A 43 -1.96 0.42 -7.30
C LEU A 43 -1.49 1.01 -5.98
N LEU A 44 -0.65 0.28 -5.25
CA LEU A 44 0.03 0.79 -4.08
C LEU A 44 1.51 1.01 -4.42
N PHE A 45 1.93 2.27 -4.31
CA PHE A 45 3.31 2.70 -4.47
C PHE A 45 3.94 2.90 -3.10
N VAL A 46 4.99 2.13 -2.81
CA VAL A 46 5.75 2.21 -1.56
C VAL A 46 7.18 2.66 -1.89
N PRO A 47 7.48 3.96 -1.76
CA PRO A 47 8.86 4.43 -1.85
C PRO A 47 9.63 4.02 -0.59
N ARG A 48 10.96 3.94 -0.69
CA ARG A 48 11.84 3.60 0.44
C ARG A 48 11.74 4.65 1.56
N ASP A 49 11.81 5.93 1.20
CA ASP A 49 12.06 7.01 2.17
C ASP A 49 10.99 8.12 2.15
N ASP A 50 9.84 7.89 1.53
CA ASP A 50 8.80 8.93 1.32
C ASP A 50 7.39 8.42 1.69
N GLU A 51 6.34 9.19 1.41
CA GLU A 51 4.96 8.80 1.69
C GLU A 51 4.47 7.65 0.79
N VAL A 52 3.68 6.74 1.38
CA VAL A 52 3.04 5.65 0.64
C VAL A 52 1.81 6.19 -0.08
N VAL A 53 1.69 5.90 -1.38
CA VAL A 53 0.60 6.40 -2.22
C VAL A 53 -0.26 5.23 -2.69
N LEU A 54 -1.57 5.32 -2.44
CA LEU A 54 -2.56 4.36 -2.92
C LEU A 54 -3.42 5.01 -4.02
N PHE A 55 -3.30 4.48 -5.24
CA PHE A 55 -4.13 4.84 -6.37
C PHE A 55 -5.34 3.91 -6.43
N LEU A 56 -6.53 4.50 -6.33
CA LEU A 56 -7.80 3.78 -6.32
C LEU A 56 -8.71 4.24 -7.46
N SER A 57 -9.65 3.37 -7.81
CA SER A 57 -10.82 3.81 -8.56
C SER A 57 -11.62 4.83 -7.73
N ARG A 58 -12.36 5.72 -8.41
CA ARG A 58 -13.23 6.68 -7.70
C ARG A 58 -14.28 5.98 -6.82
N ALA A 59 -14.75 4.81 -7.25
CA ALA A 59 -15.70 4.01 -6.49
C ALA A 59 -15.07 3.50 -5.18
N ASP A 60 -13.86 2.94 -5.23
CA ASP A 60 -13.13 2.48 -4.05
C ASP A 60 -12.76 3.63 -3.11
N ALA A 61 -12.36 4.79 -3.65
CA ALA A 61 -12.02 5.96 -2.83
C ALA A 61 -13.18 6.41 -1.94
N SER A 62 -14.42 6.37 -2.45
CA SER A 62 -15.61 6.71 -1.67
C SER A 62 -15.94 5.74 -0.53
N LEU A 63 -15.32 4.54 -0.54
CA LEU A 63 -15.47 3.52 0.49
C LEU A 63 -14.34 3.56 1.54
N ALA A 64 -13.28 4.33 1.27
CA ALA A 64 -12.10 4.43 2.13
C ALA A 64 -12.13 5.67 3.05
N GLU A 65 -13.09 6.59 2.83
CA GLU A 65 -13.42 7.71 3.73
C GLU A 65 -14.19 7.24 4.97
#